data_AF-A0A3D5U8L4-F1
#
_entry.id   AF-A0A3D5U8L4-F1
#
_cell.length_a   1.000
_cell.length_b   1.000
_cell.length_c   1.000
_cell.angle_alpha   90.00
_cell.angle_beta   90.00
_cell.angle_gamma   90.00
#
_symmetry.space_group_name_H-M   'P 1'
#
loop_
_entity.id
_entity.type
_entity.pdbx_description
1 polymer ?
#
loop_
_entity_poly.entity_id
_entity_poly.type
_entity_poly.pdbx_seq_one_letter_code
_entity_poly.pdbx_strand_id
1 'polypeptide(L)'
;MEGMNLDPYTHEAKSYYPKYDRSVALSMVQTFNLSQYTGRQVLGADFKVGVNLSINSGQPTEKPERVYFDGSDFQLIYSYKDADRLPTYCRLDLSTKYEWQKSWGSIEPYFEVINVLNRKNVGYRGFSIDVDAEGGPRLKTEDSGQFPLLPFIGVNVKW
;
A
#
# COMPACT_ATOMS: atom_id res chain seq x y z
N MET A 1 0.36 11.39 -28.55
CA MET A 1 1.24 10.35 -27.96
C MET A 1 1.09 10.41 -26.46
N GLU A 2 -0.08 10.02 -25.97
CA GLU A 2 -0.34 9.98 -24.53
C GLU A 2 0.38 8.77 -23.97
N GLY A 3 1.18 8.94 -22.93
CA GLY A 3 1.76 7.78 -22.26
C GLY A 3 3.29 7.65 -22.30
N MET A 4 4.06 8.47 -23.01
CA MET A 4 5.51 8.27 -23.17
C MET A 4 6.35 9.38 -22.50
N ASN A 5 7.58 9.05 -22.09
CA ASN A 5 8.61 10.07 -21.86
C ASN A 5 9.11 10.54 -23.23
N LEU A 6 9.18 11.85 -23.47
CA LEU A 6 9.70 12.43 -24.72
C LEU A 6 10.94 13.26 -24.42
N ASP A 7 11.98 13.13 -25.23
CA ASP A 7 13.15 14.02 -25.14
C ASP A 7 12.73 15.48 -25.45
N PRO A 8 13.07 16.46 -24.59
CA PRO A 8 12.62 17.84 -24.78
C PRO A 8 13.28 18.54 -25.97
N TYR A 9 14.40 18.03 -26.49
CA TYR A 9 15.10 18.60 -27.65
C TYR A 9 14.74 17.86 -28.94
N THR A 10 14.71 16.53 -28.92
CA THR A 10 14.48 15.72 -30.12
C THR A 10 13.03 15.30 -30.34
N HIS A 11 12.18 15.42 -29.31
CA HIS A 11 10.79 14.92 -29.29
C HIS A 11 10.66 13.40 -29.52
N GLU A 12 11.75 12.65 -29.43
CA GLU A 12 11.75 11.20 -29.56
C GLU A 12 11.30 10.53 -28.26
N ALA A 13 10.63 9.39 -28.38
CA ALA A 13 10.19 8.61 -27.24
C ALA A 13 11.37 7.95 -26.51
N LYS A 14 11.40 8.09 -25.19
CA LYS A 14 12.34 7.40 -24.29
C LYS A 14 11.62 6.30 -23.51
N SER A 15 12.34 5.19 -23.34
CA SER A 15 11.91 4.11 -22.46
C SER A 15 11.88 4.60 -21.01
N TYR A 16 10.97 4.04 -20.21
CA TYR A 16 10.80 4.40 -18.81
C TYR A 16 10.25 3.21 -18.01
N TYR A 17 10.49 3.20 -16.70
CA TYR A 17 9.99 2.11 -15.86
C TYR A 17 8.46 2.11 -15.79
N PRO A 18 7.78 0.96 -15.98
CA PRO A 18 6.34 0.88 -15.84
C PRO A 18 5.86 1.36 -14.47
N LYS A 19 4.64 1.91 -14.40
CA LYS A 19 4.03 2.44 -13.16
C LYS A 19 4.06 1.46 -11.99
N TYR A 20 3.96 0.16 -12.25
CA TYR A 20 3.93 -0.88 -11.21
C TYR A 20 5.28 -1.57 -11.01
N ASP A 21 6.35 -1.06 -11.61
CA ASP A 21 7.70 -1.56 -11.41
C ASP A 21 8.11 -1.49 -9.94
N ARG A 22 8.74 -2.57 -9.46
CA ARG A 22 9.27 -2.68 -8.10
C ARG A 22 10.63 -3.33 -8.18
N SER A 23 11.65 -2.62 -7.72
CA SER A 23 13.01 -3.16 -7.60
C SER A 23 13.11 -4.25 -6.52
N VAL A 24 12.28 -4.19 -5.48
CA VAL A 24 12.22 -5.20 -4.40
C VAL A 24 10.77 -5.49 -4.04
N ALA A 25 10.43 -6.77 -3.93
CA ALA A 25 9.13 -7.23 -3.43
C ALA A 25 9.33 -8.49 -2.58
N LEU A 26 8.95 -8.43 -1.31
CA LEU A 26 8.97 -9.54 -0.36
C LEU A 26 7.58 -9.69 0.25
N SER A 27 7.05 -10.92 0.21
CA SER A 27 5.83 -11.29 0.92
C SER A 27 6.10 -12.54 1.74
N MET A 28 5.74 -12.49 3.02
CA MET A 28 5.83 -13.60 3.95
C MET A 28 4.46 -13.79 4.58
N VAL A 29 3.91 -15.00 4.46
CA VAL A 29 2.66 -15.39 5.12
C VAL A 29 2.94 -16.64 5.92
N GLN A 30 2.71 -16.57 7.23
CA GLN A 30 2.88 -17.69 8.14
C GLN A 30 1.66 -17.83 9.03
N THR A 31 1.16 -19.05 9.19
CA THR A 31 0.22 -19.38 10.27
C THR A 31 0.89 -20.42 11.17
N PHE A 32 0.85 -20.19 12.48
CA PHE A 32 1.43 -21.07 13.48
C PHE A 32 0.34 -21.59 14.40
N ASN A 33 0.22 -22.93 14.51
CA ASN A 33 -0.72 -23.57 15.44
C ASN A 33 -0.02 -23.74 16.80
N LEU A 34 -0.29 -22.83 17.72
CA LEU A 34 0.27 -22.85 19.08
C LEU A 34 -0.21 -24.07 19.86
N SER A 35 -1.45 -24.49 19.67
CA SER A 35 -2.00 -25.63 20.39
C SER A 35 -1.33 -26.95 20.01
N GLN A 36 -1.06 -27.16 18.73
CA GLN A 36 -0.31 -28.33 18.27
C GLN A 36 1.15 -28.31 18.75
N TYR A 37 1.81 -27.15 18.72
CA TYR A 37 3.20 -27.04 19.17
C TYR A 37 3.35 -27.23 20.69
N THR A 38 2.44 -26.68 21.48
CA THR A 38 2.51 -26.71 22.95
C THR A 38 1.78 -27.91 23.57
N GLY A 39 0.96 -28.62 22.79
CA GLY A 39 0.04 -29.65 23.28
C GLY A 39 -1.11 -29.09 24.11
N ARG A 40 -1.33 -27.77 24.13
CA ARG A 40 -2.35 -27.12 24.98
C ARG A 40 -3.39 -26.39 24.15
N GLN A 41 -4.65 -26.77 24.35
CA GLN A 41 -5.79 -26.05 23.76
C GLN A 41 -6.23 -24.90 24.66
N VAL A 42 -6.61 -23.79 24.03
CA VAL A 42 -7.20 -22.63 24.71
C VAL A 42 -8.69 -22.67 24.45
N LEU A 43 -9.50 -22.72 25.53
CA LEU A 43 -10.97 -22.84 25.43
C LEU A 43 -11.45 -24.08 24.65
N GLY A 44 -10.67 -25.17 24.70
CA GLY A 44 -10.96 -26.39 23.93
C GLY A 44 -10.86 -26.22 22.42
N ALA A 45 -10.22 -25.15 21.95
CA ALA A 45 -9.98 -24.85 20.55
C ALA A 45 -8.48 -24.93 20.24
N ASP A 46 -8.17 -25.25 18.98
CA ASP A 46 -6.82 -25.06 18.44
C ASP A 46 -6.57 -23.57 18.23
N PHE A 47 -5.59 -23.03 18.96
CA PHE A 47 -5.22 -21.63 18.88
C PHE A 47 -4.12 -21.42 17.83
N LYS A 48 -4.39 -20.56 16.86
CA LYS A 48 -3.47 -20.23 15.76
C LYS A 48 -3.17 -18.75 15.71
N VAL A 49 -1.93 -18.41 15.36
CA VAL A 49 -1.46 -17.05 15.11
C VAL A 49 -1.04 -16.91 13.65
N GLY A 50 -1.59 -15.92 12.96
CA GLY A 50 -1.20 -15.58 11.59
C GLY A 50 -0.37 -14.31 11.54
N VAL A 51 0.63 -14.32 10.66
CA VAL A 51 1.51 -13.19 10.34
C VAL A 51 1.53 -13.03 8.83
N ASN A 52 1.27 -11.82 8.35
CA ASN A 52 1.43 -11.44 6.95
C ASN A 52 2.30 -10.19 6.86
N LEU A 53 3.50 -10.31 6.30
CA LEU A 53 4.43 -9.21 6.09
C LEU A 53 4.59 -8.98 4.58
N SER A 54 4.44 -7.74 4.16
CA SER A 54 4.65 -7.32 2.77
C SER A 54 5.56 -6.10 2.74
N ILE A 55 6.72 -6.23 2.10
CA ILE A 55 7.70 -5.14 1.91
C ILE A 55 7.90 -4.95 0.40
N ASN A 56 7.69 -3.74 -0.10
CA ASN A 56 7.91 -3.43 -1.51
C ASN A 56 8.65 -2.11 -1.66
N SER A 57 9.56 -2.03 -2.63
CA SER A 57 10.10 -0.76 -3.08
C SER A 57 8.99 0.13 -3.66
N GLY A 58 9.23 1.43 -3.62
CA GLY A 58 8.38 2.44 -4.25
C GLY A 58 8.14 2.23 -5.74
N GLN A 59 6.93 2.54 -6.17
CA GLN A 59 6.56 2.60 -7.58
C GLN A 59 7.13 3.88 -8.22
N PRO A 60 7.64 3.83 -9.47
CA PRO A 60 8.03 5.01 -10.23
C PRO A 60 6.87 5.99 -10.37
N THR A 61 7.18 7.27 -10.28
CA THR A 61 6.23 8.37 -10.43
C THR A 61 6.90 9.60 -11.01
N GLU A 62 6.08 10.49 -11.56
CA GLU A 62 6.48 11.82 -11.96
C GLU A 62 6.34 12.80 -10.79
N LYS A 63 7.07 13.90 -10.87
CA LYS A 63 6.97 15.03 -9.95
C LYS A 63 6.83 16.33 -10.75
N PRO A 64 6.11 17.33 -10.26
CA PRO A 64 6.10 18.64 -10.87
C PRO A 64 7.50 19.25 -10.87
N GLU A 65 7.96 19.74 -12.01
CA GLU A 65 9.23 20.46 -12.13
C GLU A 65 9.03 21.95 -12.32
N ARG A 66 7.93 22.35 -12.96
CA ARG A 66 7.64 23.75 -13.23
C ARG A 66 6.15 24.03 -13.10
N VAL A 67 5.86 25.27 -12.72
CA VAL A 67 4.53 25.85 -12.74
C VAL A 67 4.52 26.91 -13.83
N TYR A 68 3.52 26.87 -14.71
CA TYR A 68 3.34 27.85 -15.79
C TYR A 68 1.97 28.50 -15.66
N PHE A 69 1.89 29.82 -15.82
CA PHE A 69 0.61 30.54 -15.86
C PHE A 69 0.26 30.85 -17.31
N ASP A 70 -0.88 30.35 -17.79
CA ASP A 70 -1.31 30.51 -19.19
C ASP A 70 -2.14 31.78 -19.45
N GLY A 71 -2.32 32.61 -18.41
CA GLY A 71 -3.17 33.80 -18.45
C GLY A 71 -4.54 33.60 -17.80
N SER A 72 -4.97 32.35 -17.64
CA SER A 72 -6.20 31.97 -16.93
C SER A 72 -5.92 31.15 -15.67
N ASP A 73 -5.13 30.09 -15.80
CA ASP A 73 -4.88 29.11 -14.75
C ASP A 73 -3.38 28.78 -14.64
N PHE A 74 -3.01 28.22 -13.48
CA PHE A 74 -1.68 27.63 -13.31
C PHE A 74 -1.68 26.16 -13.75
N GLN A 75 -0.75 25.83 -14.63
CA GLN A 75 -0.51 24.50 -15.15
C GLN A 75 0.76 23.91 -14.52
N LEU A 76 0.70 22.62 -14.16
CA LEU A 76 1.86 21.86 -13.72
C LEU A 76 2.53 21.20 -14.91
N ILE A 77 3.83 21.45 -15.07
CA ILE A 77 4.68 20.73 -16.00
C ILE A 77 5.42 19.65 -15.20
N TYR A 78 5.09 18.40 -15.50
CA TYR A 78 5.65 17.23 -14.84
C TYR A 78 6.99 16.83 -15.44
N SER A 79 7.81 16.18 -14.62
CA SER A 79 8.99 15.45 -15.03
C SER A 79 8.65 14.26 -15.93
N TYR A 80 9.68 13.50 -16.29
CA TYR A 80 9.50 12.11 -16.74
C TYR A 80 8.74 11.26 -15.71
N LYS A 81 8.06 10.23 -16.21
CA LYS A 81 7.15 9.33 -15.48
C LYS A 81 7.79 8.51 -14.37
N ASP A 82 9.10 8.38 -14.41
CA ASP A 82 9.93 7.60 -13.49
C ASP A 82 11.05 8.44 -12.87
N ALA A 83 10.90 9.77 -12.88
CA ALA A 83 11.89 10.69 -12.29
C ALA A 83 11.92 10.66 -10.76
N ASP A 84 10.89 10.11 -10.12
CA ASP A 84 10.81 9.90 -8.68
C ASP A 84 10.23 8.51 -8.36
N ARG A 85 10.28 8.11 -7.09
CA ARG A 85 9.61 6.90 -6.59
C ARG A 85 8.82 7.19 -5.32
N LEU A 86 7.66 6.55 -5.21
CA LEU A 86 6.88 6.59 -3.98
C LEU A 86 7.69 6.01 -2.80
N PRO A 87 7.34 6.34 -1.55
CA PRO A 87 7.99 5.74 -0.38
C PRO A 87 7.89 4.21 -0.35
N THR A 88 8.85 3.57 0.32
CA THR A 88 8.84 2.10 0.52
C THR A 88 7.59 1.67 1.28
N TYR A 89 6.89 0.70 0.70
CA TYR A 89 5.73 0.05 1.28
C TYR A 89 6.16 -1.00 2.30
N CYS A 90 5.57 -0.98 3.49
CA CYS A 90 5.71 -2.04 4.47
C CYS A 90 4.40 -2.20 5.24
N ARG A 91 3.83 -3.41 5.20
CA ARG A 91 2.60 -3.75 5.90
C ARG A 91 2.80 -5.05 6.67
N LEU A 92 2.43 -5.03 7.94
CA LEU A 92 2.33 -6.21 8.80
C LEU A 92 0.88 -6.36 9.21
N ASP A 93 0.30 -7.52 8.96
CA ASP A 93 -1.03 -7.91 9.41
C ASP A 93 -0.87 -9.08 10.40
N LEU A 94 -1.61 -9.04 11.50
CA LEU A 94 -1.58 -10.08 12.53
C LEU A 94 -2.99 -10.62 12.74
N SER A 95 -3.12 -11.94 12.88
CA SER A 95 -4.40 -12.58 13.19
C SER A 95 -4.27 -13.60 14.30
N THR A 96 -5.38 -13.81 15.00
CA THR A 96 -5.58 -14.90 15.94
C THR A 96 -6.81 -15.69 15.51
N LYS A 97 -6.75 -17.02 15.61
CA LYS A 97 -7.84 -17.92 15.22
C LYS A 97 -8.04 -18.98 16.28
N TYR A 98 -9.30 -19.32 16.54
CA TYR A 98 -9.68 -20.39 17.46
C TYR A 98 -10.51 -21.40 16.68
N GLU A 99 -9.99 -22.60 16.43
CA GLU A 99 -10.72 -23.62 15.67
C GLU A 99 -11.25 -24.72 16.60
N TRP A 100 -12.57 -24.93 16.58
CA TRP A 100 -13.20 -26.11 17.19
C TRP A 100 -13.58 -27.11 16.11
N GLN A 101 -13.05 -28.33 16.23
CA GLN A 101 -13.48 -29.46 15.44
C GLN A 101 -14.72 -30.10 16.09
N LYS A 102 -15.77 -30.33 15.31
CA LYS A 102 -17.02 -30.97 15.71
C LYS A 102 -17.29 -32.16 14.79
N SER A 103 -18.20 -33.05 15.19
CA SER A 103 -18.60 -34.20 14.38
C SER A 103 -19.25 -33.80 13.04
N TRP A 104 -19.85 -32.61 12.98
CA TRP A 104 -20.55 -32.08 11.81
C TRP A 104 -19.71 -31.11 10.95
N GLY A 105 -18.48 -30.80 11.36
CA GLY A 105 -17.67 -29.78 10.67
C GLY A 105 -16.73 -29.02 11.61
N SER A 106 -16.32 -27.81 11.21
CA SER A 106 -15.49 -26.93 12.03
C SER A 106 -15.98 -25.49 12.05
N ILE A 107 -15.73 -24.82 13.17
CA ILE A 107 -15.98 -23.39 13.36
C ILE A 107 -14.69 -22.72 13.82
N GLU A 108 -14.29 -21.67 13.10
CA GLU A 108 -13.06 -20.93 13.33
C GLU A 108 -13.33 -19.42 13.30
N PRO A 109 -13.77 -18.80 14.41
CA PRO A 109 -13.68 -17.37 14.57
C PRO A 109 -12.23 -16.91 14.54
N TYR A 110 -12.04 -15.73 13.98
CA TYR A 110 -10.76 -15.07 13.93
C TYR A 110 -10.90 -13.58 14.17
N PHE A 111 -9.83 -13.01 14.73
CA PHE A 111 -9.62 -11.59 14.86
C PHE A 111 -8.35 -11.25 14.08
N GLU A 112 -8.42 -10.22 13.25
CA GLU A 112 -7.30 -9.78 12.44
C GLU A 112 -7.16 -8.27 12.51
N VAL A 113 -5.91 -7.81 12.55
CA VAL A 113 -5.56 -6.39 12.49
C VAL A 113 -4.65 -6.19 11.29
N ILE A 114 -5.16 -5.47 10.29
CA ILE A 114 -4.40 -5.07 9.10
C ILE A 114 -3.55 -3.87 9.45
N ASN A 115 -2.33 -3.84 8.91
CA ASN A 115 -1.39 -2.73 9.03
C ASN A 115 -1.15 -2.35 10.50
N VAL A 116 -0.74 -3.31 11.33
CA VAL A 116 -0.45 -3.09 12.77
C VAL A 116 0.64 -2.05 13.01
N LEU A 117 1.51 -1.81 12.01
CA LEU A 117 2.55 -0.77 12.05
C LEU A 117 1.97 0.63 11.80
N ASN A 118 0.69 0.74 11.46
CA ASN A 118 -0.04 1.97 11.12
C ASN A 118 0.72 2.84 10.10
N ARG A 119 1.37 2.21 9.12
CA ARG A 119 2.13 2.91 8.09
C ARG A 119 1.20 3.45 7.03
N LYS A 120 1.43 4.68 6.56
CA LYS A 120 0.60 5.32 5.53
C LYS A 120 0.54 4.49 4.23
N ASN A 121 1.64 3.86 3.83
CA ASN A 121 1.73 3.02 2.64
C ASN A 121 1.14 3.71 1.40
N VAL A 122 1.81 4.79 0.99
CA VAL A 122 1.38 5.67 -0.11
C VAL A 122 1.24 4.87 -1.40
N GLY A 123 0.02 4.75 -1.91
CA GLY A 123 -0.28 4.11 -3.19
C GLY A 123 -0.50 5.11 -4.32
N TYR A 124 -0.77 6.37 -3.96
CA TYR A 124 -1.00 7.45 -4.91
C TYR A 124 -0.54 8.79 -4.32
N ARG A 125 0.05 9.63 -5.17
CA ARG A 125 0.47 11.00 -4.85
C ARG A 125 -0.12 11.93 -5.90
N GLY A 126 -0.91 12.90 -5.45
CA GLY A 126 -1.48 13.96 -6.27
C GLY A 126 -0.76 15.28 -6.03
N PHE A 127 -0.79 16.15 -7.04
CA PHE A 127 -0.24 17.50 -6.97
C PHE A 127 -1.30 18.50 -7.41
N SER A 128 -1.42 19.60 -6.68
CA SER A 128 -2.29 20.71 -7.01
C SER A 128 -1.60 22.03 -6.67
N ILE A 129 -2.08 23.12 -7.24
CA ILE A 129 -1.60 24.46 -6.94
C ILE A 129 -2.65 25.12 -6.07
N ASP A 130 -2.20 25.66 -4.95
CA ASP A 130 -3.00 26.44 -4.02
C ASP A 130 -2.46 27.88 -3.96
N VAL A 131 -3.20 28.79 -3.34
CA VAL A 131 -2.75 30.17 -3.11
C VAL A 131 -2.26 30.28 -1.67
N ASP A 132 -1.04 30.78 -1.48
CA ASP A 132 -0.51 31.03 -0.14
C ASP A 132 -1.10 32.29 0.51
N ALA A 133 -0.73 32.55 1.77
CA ALA A 133 -1.22 33.70 2.54
C ALA A 133 -0.77 35.05 1.97
N GLU A 134 0.23 35.06 1.09
CA GLU A 134 0.82 36.23 0.45
C GLU A 134 0.28 36.41 -0.99
N GLY A 135 -0.62 35.54 -1.44
CA GLY A 135 -1.23 35.56 -2.77
C GLY A 135 -0.40 34.86 -3.85
N GLY A 136 0.67 34.18 -3.49
CA GLY A 136 1.56 33.44 -4.39
C GLY A 136 1.10 32.00 -4.66
N PRO A 137 1.48 31.40 -5.80
CA PRO A 137 1.18 29.99 -6.09
C PRO A 137 2.05 29.07 -5.23
N ARG A 138 1.41 28.12 -4.54
CA ARG A 138 2.05 27.10 -3.71
C ARG A 138 1.71 25.70 -4.21
N LEU A 139 2.74 24.88 -4.44
CA LEU A 139 2.54 23.47 -4.75
C LEU A 139 2.08 22.70 -3.51
N LYS A 140 0.92 22.06 -3.61
CA LYS A 140 0.37 21.14 -2.60
C LYS A 140 0.56 19.70 -3.07
N THR A 141 1.09 18.86 -2.18
CA THR A 141 1.26 17.42 -2.42
C THR A 141 0.31 16.65 -1.53
N GLU A 142 -0.50 15.77 -2.11
CA GLU A 142 -1.49 14.97 -1.40
C GLU A 142 -1.22 13.48 -1.59
N ASP A 143 -0.84 12.82 -0.49
CA ASP A 143 -0.55 11.39 -0.46
C ASP A 143 -1.76 10.60 0.02
N SER A 144 -2.20 9.63 -0.78
CA SER A 144 -3.24 8.66 -0.42
C SER A 144 -2.63 7.29 -0.11
N GLY A 145 -2.97 6.76 1.06
CA GLY A 145 -2.54 5.45 1.55
C GLY A 145 -3.49 4.33 1.14
N GLN A 146 -3.02 3.08 1.15
CA GLN A 146 -3.85 1.93 0.78
C GLN A 146 -4.79 1.44 1.90
N PHE A 147 -4.26 1.20 3.11
CA PHE A 147 -5.04 0.70 4.23
C PHE A 147 -4.61 1.38 5.53
N PRO A 148 -5.56 1.88 6.35
CA PRO A 148 -5.25 2.32 7.71
C PRO A 148 -5.00 1.10 8.62
N LEU A 149 -4.66 1.35 9.89
CA LEU A 149 -4.78 0.32 10.92
C LEU A 149 -6.26 -0.09 11.03
N LEU A 150 -6.56 -1.35 10.70
CA LEU A 150 -7.93 -1.82 10.56
C LEU A 150 -8.14 -3.15 11.29
N PRO A 151 -8.80 -3.15 12.45
CA PRO A 151 -9.24 -4.37 13.12
C PRO A 151 -10.53 -4.91 12.50
N PHE A 152 -10.65 -6.23 12.39
CA PHE A 152 -11.89 -6.89 12.01
C PHE A 152 -11.99 -8.29 12.62
N ILE A 153 -13.23 -8.78 12.70
CA ILE A 153 -13.56 -10.13 13.16
C ILE A 153 -14.29 -10.87 12.05
N GLY A 154 -14.13 -12.18 12.01
CA GLY A 154 -14.88 -13.04 11.11
C GLY A 154 -14.99 -14.44 11.67
N VAL A 155 -15.78 -15.27 10.99
CA VAL A 155 -15.97 -16.68 11.35
C VAL A 155 -15.91 -17.51 10.07
N ASN A 156 -15.01 -18.48 10.04
CA ASN A 156 -15.00 -19.52 9.02
C ASN A 156 -15.80 -20.71 9.52
N VAL A 157 -16.72 -21.22 8.71
CA VAL A 157 -17.47 -22.46 8.99
C VAL A 157 -17.21 -23.44 7.87
N LYS A 158 -16.87 -24.68 8.21
CA LYS A 158 -16.73 -25.81 7.28
C LYS A 158 -17.72 -26.90 7.72
N TRP A 159 -18.43 -27.51 6.77
CA TRP A 159 -19.41 -28.57 7.00
C TRP A 159 -19.16 -29.76 6.07
#